data_AF-A0A1H5RKX0-F1
#
_entry.id   AF-A0A1H5RKX0-F1
#
_cell.length_a   1.000
_cell.length_b   1.000
_cell.length_c   1.000
_cell.angle_alpha   90.00
_cell.angle_beta   90.00
_cell.angle_gamma   90.00
#
_symmetry.space_group_name_H-M   'P 1'
#
loop_
_entity.id
_entity.type
_entity.pdbx_description
1 polymer ?
#
loop_
_entity_poly.entity_id
_entity_poly.type
_entity_poly.pdbx_seq_one_letter_code
_entity_poly.pdbx_strand_id
1 'polypeptide(L)'
;MVERQTAGSGRKRRSSATLARLEAARRRRSEQLERERENERRVDAALGPFAEAATAIEAVERRREDRIAALSAQLDRKLAELDRQRAARAAEFERAAEQVRADAEMEIGEWRAVMATSVAEIRASDVGAAETAALLGISAKAVTALSRGAAASESCKQRSDGATADAGPMAASPVGSPAAGKPVDEQDVSSETRPYSEVDVPAD
;
A
#
# COMPACT_ATOMS: atom_id res chain seq x y z
N MET A 1 -74.14 86.85 34.06
CA MET A 1 -75.12 85.77 33.79
C MET A 1 -74.85 85.23 32.40
N VAL A 2 -74.30 84.02 32.26
CA VAL A 2 -74.61 83.05 31.18
C VAL A 2 -74.25 81.67 31.74
N GLU A 3 -75.14 80.71 31.51
CA GLU A 3 -75.41 79.53 32.33
C GLU A 3 -74.45 78.35 32.11
N ARG A 4 -74.19 77.60 33.18
CA ARG A 4 -73.55 76.27 33.15
C ARG A 4 -74.52 75.25 32.56
N GLN A 5 -74.30 74.84 31.31
CA GLN A 5 -74.99 73.68 30.74
C GLN A 5 -74.39 72.38 31.29
N THR A 6 -75.05 71.80 32.28
CA THR A 6 -74.81 70.42 32.69
C THR A 6 -75.42 69.47 31.66
N ALA A 7 -74.58 68.94 30.76
CA ALA A 7 -75.00 67.91 29.82
C ALA A 7 -75.32 66.60 30.57
N GLY A 8 -76.61 66.24 30.56
CA GLY A 8 -77.13 65.02 31.19
C GLY A 8 -76.52 63.75 30.60
N SER A 9 -76.03 62.90 31.49
CA SER A 9 -75.51 61.56 31.21
C SER A 9 -76.64 60.61 30.78
N GLY A 10 -76.92 60.57 29.48
CA GLY A 10 -77.87 59.63 28.88
C GLY A 10 -77.22 58.27 28.58
N ARG A 11 -77.30 57.32 29.51
CA ARG A 11 -76.80 55.94 29.32
C ARG A 11 -77.66 55.19 28.30
N LYS A 12 -77.31 55.23 27.00
CA LYS A 12 -77.92 54.42 25.93
C LYS A 12 -77.75 52.92 26.23
N ARG A 13 -78.82 52.23 26.61
CA ARG A 13 -78.85 50.77 26.80
C ARG A 13 -78.69 50.10 25.43
N ARG A 14 -77.59 49.38 25.21
CA ARG A 14 -77.37 48.61 23.98
C ARG A 14 -78.43 47.50 23.91
N SER A 15 -79.05 47.31 22.74
CA SER A 15 -80.09 46.29 22.55
C SER A 15 -79.51 44.89 22.75
N SER A 16 -80.28 43.97 23.33
CA SER A 16 -79.86 42.58 23.63
C SER A 16 -79.27 41.86 22.41
N ALA A 17 -79.78 42.13 21.21
CA ALA A 17 -79.25 41.60 19.95
C ALA A 17 -77.80 42.06 19.64
N THR A 18 -77.44 43.30 19.97
CA THR A 18 -76.07 43.80 19.77
C THR A 18 -75.09 43.21 20.78
N LEU A 19 -75.54 42.95 22.01
CA LEU A 19 -74.74 42.25 23.02
C LEU A 19 -74.51 40.79 22.64
N ALA A 20 -75.56 40.08 22.19
CA ALA A 20 -75.46 38.70 21.73
C ALA A 20 -74.49 38.52 20.56
N ARG A 21 -74.47 39.46 19.58
CA ARG A 21 -73.51 39.44 18.47
C ARG A 21 -72.08 39.66 18.93
N LEU A 22 -71.87 40.54 19.91
CA LEU A 22 -70.54 40.84 20.44
C LEU A 22 -70.01 39.67 21.28
N GLU A 23 -70.86 39.01 22.05
CA GLU A 23 -70.53 37.77 22.76
C GLU A 23 -70.21 36.62 21.79
N ALA A 24 -70.98 36.46 20.71
CA ALA A 24 -70.68 35.48 19.66
C ALA A 24 -69.36 35.77 18.95
N ALA A 25 -69.05 37.05 18.65
CA ALA A 25 -67.77 37.43 18.06
C ALA A 25 -66.59 37.17 19.01
N ARG A 26 -66.76 37.42 20.32
CA ARG A 26 -65.76 37.08 21.34
C ARG A 26 -65.51 35.58 21.43
N ARG A 27 -66.57 34.76 21.43
CA ARG A 27 -66.47 33.29 21.45
C ARG A 27 -65.76 32.75 20.22
N ARG A 28 -66.11 33.23 19.02
CA ARG A 28 -65.42 32.82 17.78
C ARG A 28 -63.93 33.17 17.81
N ARG A 29 -63.59 34.35 18.33
CA ARG A 29 -62.18 34.77 18.46
C ARG A 29 -61.43 33.92 19.50
N SER A 30 -62.05 33.57 20.62
CA SER A 30 -61.42 32.69 21.61
C SER A 30 -61.24 31.27 21.07
N GLU A 31 -62.25 30.72 20.40
CA GLU A 31 -62.16 29.40 19.75
C GLU A 31 -61.08 29.38 18.67
N GLN A 32 -60.92 30.46 17.90
CA GLN A 32 -59.86 30.58 16.91
C GLN A 32 -58.47 30.59 17.57
N LEU A 33 -58.28 31.39 18.62
CA LEU A 33 -57.02 31.45 19.35
C LEU A 33 -56.68 30.12 20.04
N GLU A 34 -57.69 29.37 20.51
CA GLU A 34 -57.50 28.03 21.07
C GLU A 34 -57.05 27.02 20.01
N ARG A 35 -57.64 27.07 18.80
CA ARG A 35 -57.20 26.25 17.67
C ARG A 35 -55.80 26.60 17.21
N GLU A 36 -55.45 27.89 17.16
CA GLU A 36 -54.10 28.34 16.81
C GLU A 36 -53.07 27.81 17.83
N ARG A 37 -53.35 27.92 19.14
CA ARG A 37 -52.49 27.35 20.19
C ARG A 37 -52.40 25.83 20.12
N GLU A 38 -53.48 25.13 19.78
CA GLU A 38 -53.44 23.68 19.61
C GLU A 38 -52.60 23.28 18.40
N ASN A 39 -52.70 24.03 17.29
CA ASN A 39 -51.87 23.82 16.12
C ASN A 39 -50.39 24.10 16.41
N GLU A 40 -50.06 25.17 17.13
CA GLU A 40 -48.70 25.46 17.60
C GLU A 40 -48.15 24.30 18.43
N ARG A 41 -48.92 23.80 19.40
CA ARG A 41 -48.51 22.64 20.20
C ARG A 41 -48.28 21.39 19.36
N ARG A 42 -49.10 21.15 18.32
CA ARG A 42 -48.90 20.01 17.41
C ARG A 42 -47.64 20.16 16.58
N VAL A 43 -47.36 21.37 16.09
CA VAL A 43 -46.12 21.66 15.35
C VAL A 43 -44.91 21.49 16.26
N ASP A 44 -44.92 22.07 17.46
CA ASP A 44 -43.82 21.94 18.41
C ASP A 44 -43.59 20.47 18.82
N ALA A 45 -44.66 19.72 19.04
CA ALA A 45 -44.58 18.29 19.33
C ALA A 45 -44.00 17.47 18.15
N ALA A 46 -44.22 17.90 16.90
CA ALA A 46 -43.65 17.26 15.71
C ALA A 46 -42.19 17.69 15.45
N LEU A 47 -41.82 18.92 15.80
CA LEU A 47 -40.46 19.44 15.60
C LEU A 47 -39.43 18.79 16.53
N GLY A 48 -39.81 18.38 17.75
CA GLY A 48 -38.92 17.69 18.69
C GLY A 48 -38.29 16.42 18.09
N PRO A 49 -39.09 15.41 17.70
CA PRO A 49 -38.59 14.19 17.08
C PRO A 49 -37.84 14.44 15.77
N PHE A 50 -38.23 15.46 14.98
CA PHE A 50 -37.52 15.82 13.76
C PHE A 50 -36.11 16.36 14.07
N ALA A 51 -35.97 17.25 15.05
CA ALA A 51 -34.68 17.77 15.46
C ALA A 51 -33.77 16.66 16.02
N GLU A 52 -34.33 15.76 16.84
CA GLU A 52 -33.61 14.58 17.33
C GLU A 52 -33.13 13.69 16.18
N ALA A 53 -34.02 13.36 15.23
CA ALA A 53 -33.68 12.57 14.06
C ALA A 53 -32.60 13.24 13.20
N ALA A 54 -32.68 14.55 12.97
CA ALA A 54 -31.69 15.30 12.20
C ALA A 54 -30.30 15.23 12.87
N THR A 55 -30.23 15.44 14.19
CA THR A 55 -28.95 15.34 14.93
C THR A 55 -28.40 13.91 14.94
N ALA A 56 -29.27 12.90 15.02
CA ALA A 56 -28.87 11.50 14.96
C ALA A 56 -28.29 11.12 13.60
N ILE A 57 -28.91 11.59 12.50
CA ILE A 57 -28.42 11.39 11.13
C ILE A 57 -27.04 12.03 10.98
N GLU A 58 -26.89 13.30 11.38
CA GLU A 58 -25.62 14.01 11.27
C GLU A 58 -24.50 13.32 12.07
N ALA A 59 -24.81 12.80 13.26
CA ALA A 59 -23.85 12.04 14.06
C ALA A 59 -23.42 10.73 13.38
N VAL A 60 -24.34 10.04 12.70
CA VAL A 60 -24.02 8.84 11.93
C VAL A 60 -23.19 9.17 10.69
N GLU A 61 -23.51 10.25 9.98
CA GLU A 61 -22.76 10.70 8.81
C GLU A 61 -21.31 11.05 9.17
N ARG A 62 -21.10 11.82 10.25
CA ARG A 62 -19.75 12.13 10.75
C ARG A 62 -18.97 10.87 11.10
N ARG A 63 -19.58 9.92 11.83
CA ARG A 63 -18.93 8.64 12.16
C ARG A 63 -18.58 7.83 10.91
N ARG A 64 -19.43 7.87 9.89
CA ARG A 64 -19.17 7.21 8.61
C ARG A 64 -17.97 7.86 7.92
N GLU A 65 -17.94 9.19 7.82
CA GLU A 65 -16.83 9.94 7.23
C GLU A 65 -15.51 9.69 7.96
N ASP A 66 -15.51 9.75 9.29
CA ASP A 66 -14.35 9.45 10.12
C ASP A 66 -13.82 8.04 9.87
N ARG A 67 -14.73 7.06 9.76
CA ARG A 67 -14.36 5.67 9.48
C ARG A 67 -13.79 5.51 8.08
N ILE A 68 -14.37 6.17 7.08
CA ILE A 68 -13.84 6.17 5.71
C ILE A 68 -12.45 6.78 5.69
N ALA A 69 -12.26 7.96 6.30
CA ALA A 69 -10.98 8.64 6.37
C ALA A 69 -9.91 7.78 7.07
N ALA A 70 -10.27 7.11 8.17
CA ALA A 70 -9.37 6.20 8.87
C ALA A 70 -8.95 5.01 8.00
N LEU A 71 -9.89 4.40 7.27
CA LEU A 71 -9.60 3.30 6.36
C LEU A 71 -8.75 3.74 5.17
N SER A 72 -9.04 4.90 4.57
CA SER A 72 -8.21 5.49 3.52
C SER A 72 -6.78 5.72 3.98
N ALA A 73 -6.59 6.34 5.15
CA ALA A 73 -5.26 6.56 5.72
C ALA A 73 -4.52 5.25 6.02
N GLN A 74 -5.23 4.17 6.40
CA GLN A 74 -4.63 2.86 6.57
C GLN A 74 -4.19 2.24 5.24
N LEU A 75 -5.00 2.38 4.19
CA LEU A 75 -4.65 1.92 2.84
C LEU A 75 -3.42 2.66 2.31
N ASP A 76 -3.38 3.99 2.43
CA ASP A 76 -2.26 4.79 1.96
C ASP A 76 -0.95 4.38 2.63
N ARG A 77 -0.98 4.14 3.96
CA ARG A 77 0.20 3.63 4.69
C ARG A 77 0.66 2.26 4.18
N LYS A 78 -0.29 1.35 3.90
CA LYS A 78 0.03 0.01 3.38
C LYS A 78 0.59 0.07 1.97
N LEU A 79 0.05 0.93 1.10
CA LEU A 79 0.58 1.14 -0.25
C LEU A 79 1.99 1.71 -0.19
N ALA A 80 2.23 2.74 0.63
CA ALA A 80 3.57 3.30 0.81
C ALA A 80 4.57 2.30 1.39
N GLU A 81 4.12 1.35 2.21
CA GLU A 81 4.97 0.25 2.72
C GLU A 81 5.29 -0.75 1.61
N LEU A 82 4.29 -1.17 0.82
CA LEU A 82 4.50 -2.07 -0.31
C LEU A 82 5.44 -1.47 -1.37
N ASP A 83 5.33 -0.17 -1.65
CA ASP A 83 6.22 0.51 -2.58
C ASP A 83 7.66 0.52 -2.07
N ARG A 84 7.87 0.74 -0.76
CA ARG A 84 9.19 0.65 -0.12
C ARG A 84 9.76 -0.77 -0.20
N GLN A 85 8.95 -1.79 0.08
CA GLN A 85 9.36 -3.19 -0.03
C GLN A 85 9.70 -3.56 -1.47
N ARG A 86 8.88 -3.13 -2.43
CA ARG A 86 9.13 -3.35 -3.86
C ARG A 86 10.45 -2.73 -4.30
N ALA A 87 10.72 -1.49 -3.91
CA ALA A 87 11.97 -0.82 -4.23
C ALA A 87 13.18 -1.53 -3.59
N ALA A 88 13.08 -1.95 -2.34
CA ALA A 88 14.13 -2.70 -1.66
C ALA A 88 14.43 -4.03 -2.35
N ARG A 89 13.39 -4.80 -2.68
CA ARG A 89 13.52 -6.08 -3.39
C ARG A 89 14.06 -5.93 -4.80
N ALA A 90 13.66 -4.89 -5.53
CA ALA A 90 14.22 -4.59 -6.84
C ALA A 90 15.73 -4.32 -6.75
N ALA A 91 16.16 -3.51 -5.77
CA ALA A 91 17.57 -3.23 -5.55
C ALA A 91 18.37 -4.49 -5.12
N GLU A 92 17.79 -5.36 -4.29
CA GLU A 92 18.40 -6.66 -3.96
C GLU A 92 18.57 -7.55 -5.20
N PHE A 93 17.55 -7.62 -6.04
CA PHE A 93 17.60 -8.40 -7.27
C PHE A 93 18.63 -7.86 -8.26
N GLU A 94 18.71 -6.53 -8.44
CA GLU A 94 19.72 -5.91 -9.29
C GLU A 94 21.14 -6.25 -8.82
N ARG A 95 21.41 -6.15 -7.51
CA ARG A 95 22.71 -6.55 -6.94
C ARG A 95 23.00 -8.03 -7.16
N ALA A 96 22.02 -8.90 -6.96
CA ALA A 96 22.19 -10.33 -7.21
C ALA A 96 22.47 -10.63 -8.69
N ALA A 97 21.78 -9.95 -9.61
CA ALA A 97 21.99 -10.09 -11.04
C ALA A 97 23.35 -9.54 -11.50
N GLU A 98 23.86 -8.49 -10.85
CA GLU A 98 25.22 -8.00 -11.06
C GLU A 98 26.26 -8.98 -10.53
N GLN A 99 26.05 -9.55 -9.33
CA GLN A 99 26.94 -10.56 -8.77
C GLN A 99 27.04 -11.79 -9.67
N VAL A 100 25.90 -12.33 -10.13
CA VAL A 100 25.88 -13.48 -11.05
C VAL A 100 26.61 -13.17 -12.35
N ARG A 101 26.49 -11.94 -12.88
CA ARG A 101 27.23 -11.52 -14.07
C ARG A 101 28.73 -11.44 -13.80
N ALA A 102 29.13 -10.88 -12.67
CA ALA A 102 30.54 -10.79 -12.27
C ALA A 102 31.16 -12.18 -12.04
N ASP A 103 30.45 -13.08 -11.36
CA ASP A 103 30.89 -14.45 -11.12
C ASP A 103 31.05 -15.21 -12.45
N ALA A 104 30.07 -15.09 -13.36
CA ALA A 104 30.16 -15.70 -14.68
C ALA A 104 31.31 -15.11 -15.52
N GLU A 105 31.55 -13.80 -15.46
CA GLU A 105 32.67 -13.17 -16.15
C GLU A 105 34.03 -13.63 -15.60
N MET A 106 34.14 -13.80 -14.29
CA MET A 106 35.32 -14.35 -13.63
C MET A 106 35.57 -15.80 -14.07
N GLU A 107 34.56 -16.68 -13.96
CA GLU A 107 34.67 -18.09 -14.38
C GLU A 107 35.04 -18.20 -15.86
N ILE A 108 34.37 -17.44 -16.74
CA ILE A 108 34.71 -17.40 -18.18
C ILE A 108 36.14 -16.90 -18.38
N GLY A 109 36.58 -15.92 -17.59
CA GLY A 109 37.95 -15.40 -17.59
C GLY A 109 38.98 -16.48 -17.25
N GLU A 110 38.73 -17.27 -16.22
CA GLU A 110 39.58 -18.40 -15.81
C GLU A 110 39.68 -19.44 -16.94
N TRP A 111 38.55 -19.85 -17.52
CA TRP A 111 38.55 -20.79 -18.65
C TRP A 111 39.28 -20.23 -19.87
N ARG A 112 39.12 -18.94 -20.18
CA ARG A 112 39.87 -18.27 -21.26
C ARG A 112 41.38 -18.26 -20.99
N ALA A 113 41.81 -18.09 -19.74
CA ALA A 113 43.22 -18.15 -19.37
C ALA A 113 43.80 -19.56 -19.53
N VAL A 114 43.05 -20.60 -19.16
CA VAL A 114 43.42 -22.00 -19.40
C VAL A 114 43.58 -22.25 -20.90
N MET A 115 42.59 -21.87 -21.72
CA MET A 115 42.66 -22.01 -23.17
C MET A 115 43.86 -21.27 -23.78
N ALA A 116 44.15 -20.06 -23.31
CA ALA A 116 45.28 -19.26 -23.78
C ALA A 116 46.63 -19.94 -23.46
N THR A 117 46.75 -20.51 -22.26
CA THR A 117 47.93 -21.28 -21.83
C THR A 117 48.11 -22.54 -22.68
N SER A 118 47.04 -23.32 -22.89
CA SER A 118 47.11 -24.53 -23.72
C SER A 118 47.47 -24.21 -25.18
N VAL A 119 46.97 -23.11 -25.75
CA VAL A 119 47.37 -22.65 -27.08
C VAL A 119 48.85 -22.26 -27.11
N ALA A 120 49.35 -21.59 -26.06
CA ALA A 120 50.77 -21.22 -25.97
C ALA A 120 51.67 -22.45 -25.93
N GLU A 121 51.32 -23.48 -25.15
CA GLU A 121 52.06 -24.75 -25.06
C GLU A 121 52.07 -25.52 -26.39
N ILE A 122 50.94 -25.62 -27.09
CA ILE A 122 50.87 -26.25 -28.41
C ILE A 122 51.78 -25.51 -29.41
N ARG A 123 51.77 -24.18 -29.37
CA ARG A 123 52.61 -23.36 -30.24
C ARG A 123 54.10 -23.40 -29.87
N ALA A 124 54.43 -23.65 -28.61
CA ALA A 124 55.80 -23.91 -28.17
C ALA A 124 56.35 -25.25 -28.69
N SER A 125 55.48 -26.15 -29.16
CA SER A 125 55.83 -27.41 -29.81
C SER A 125 56.00 -27.29 -31.33
N ASP A 126 56.32 -26.08 -31.83
CA ASP A 126 56.50 -25.73 -33.25
C ASP A 126 55.26 -25.90 -34.15
N VAL A 127 54.06 -26.00 -33.57
CA VAL A 127 52.80 -26.08 -34.35
C VAL A 127 52.36 -24.67 -34.79
N GLY A 128 52.13 -24.51 -36.10
CA GLY A 128 51.67 -23.25 -36.69
C GLY A 128 50.25 -22.85 -36.26
N ALA A 129 49.90 -21.57 -36.38
CA ALA A 129 48.59 -21.06 -35.93
C ALA A 129 47.40 -21.67 -36.71
N ALA A 130 47.57 -21.99 -37.99
CA ALA A 130 46.53 -22.62 -38.80
C ALA A 130 46.31 -24.09 -38.45
N GLU A 131 47.38 -24.81 -38.10
CA GLU A 131 47.34 -26.21 -37.69
C GLU A 131 46.79 -26.35 -36.26
N THR A 132 47.20 -25.46 -35.35
CA THR A 132 46.61 -25.35 -34.00
C THR A 132 45.11 -25.05 -34.06
N ALA A 133 44.68 -24.20 -34.99
CA ALA A 133 43.27 -23.89 -35.22
C ALA A 133 42.47 -25.12 -35.68
N ALA A 134 43.03 -25.91 -36.60
CA ALA A 134 42.42 -27.15 -37.07
C ALA A 134 42.34 -28.20 -35.95
N LEU A 135 43.39 -28.36 -35.13
CA LEU A 135 43.43 -29.30 -34.01
C LEU A 135 42.39 -28.99 -32.93
N LEU A 136 42.19 -27.71 -32.62
CA LEU A 136 41.28 -27.26 -31.58
C LEU A 136 39.86 -26.98 -32.08
N GLY A 137 39.60 -27.11 -33.39
CA GLY A 137 38.29 -26.85 -33.99
C GLY A 137 37.84 -25.39 -33.89
N ILE A 138 38.78 -24.45 -33.78
CA ILE A 138 38.50 -23.00 -33.65
C ILE A 138 39.12 -22.22 -34.80
N SER A 139 38.70 -20.96 -34.98
CA SER A 139 39.27 -20.12 -36.03
C SER A 139 40.73 -19.73 -35.74
N ALA A 140 41.56 -19.58 -36.77
CA ALA A 140 42.93 -19.05 -36.62
C ALA A 140 42.95 -17.64 -35.99
N LYS A 141 41.88 -16.85 -36.17
CA LYS A 141 41.70 -15.56 -35.51
C LYS A 141 41.52 -15.71 -33.98
N ALA A 142 40.81 -16.75 -33.54
CA ALA A 142 40.67 -17.07 -32.12
C ALA A 142 42.00 -17.54 -31.52
N VAL A 143 42.75 -18.40 -32.22
CA VAL A 143 44.09 -18.86 -31.79
C VAL A 143 45.05 -17.68 -31.61
N THR A 144 45.08 -16.76 -32.57
CA THR A 144 45.94 -15.56 -32.47
C THR A 144 45.50 -14.60 -31.38
N ALA A 145 44.20 -14.44 -31.13
CA ALA A 145 43.69 -13.66 -30.00
C ALA A 145 44.07 -14.28 -28.65
N LEU A 146 43.90 -15.59 -28.50
CA LEU A 146 44.29 -16.35 -27.29
C LEU A 146 45.81 -16.30 -27.06
N SER A 147 46.62 -16.45 -28.11
CA SER A 147 48.09 -16.33 -28.01
C SER A 147 48.53 -14.94 -27.54
N ARG A 148 47.89 -13.87 -28.02
CA ARG A 148 48.16 -12.50 -27.53
C ARG A 148 47.70 -12.31 -26.09
N GLY A 149 46.56 -12.89 -25.72
CA GLY A 149 46.05 -12.87 -24.35
C GLY A 149 46.99 -13.55 -23.35
N ALA A 150 47.55 -14.70 -23.71
CA ALA A 150 48.56 -15.41 -22.91
C ALA A 150 49.80 -14.54 -22.67
N ALA A 151 50.37 -13.96 -23.73
CA ALA A 151 51.55 -13.11 -23.63
C ALA A 151 51.32 -11.83 -22.79
N ALA A 152 50.12 -11.24 -22.87
CA ALA A 152 49.75 -10.09 -22.04
C ALA A 152 49.61 -10.49 -20.55
N SER A 153 49.06 -11.66 -20.25
CA SER A 153 48.92 -12.18 -18.88
C SER A 153 50.28 -12.48 -18.23
N GLU A 154 51.21 -13.10 -18.97
CA GLU A 154 52.59 -13.34 -18.49
C GLU A 154 53.36 -12.04 -18.21
N SER A 155 53.19 -11.03 -19.07
CA SER A 155 53.81 -9.71 -18.87
C SER A 155 53.28 -8.97 -17.62
N CYS A 156 52.06 -9.28 -17.19
CA CYS A 156 51.46 -8.71 -15.99
C CYS A 156 51.98 -9.42 -14.72
N LYS A 157 52.12 -10.75 -14.74
CA LYS A 157 52.73 -11.55 -13.65
C LYS A 157 54.20 -11.19 -13.40
N GLN A 158 54.98 -10.97 -14.46
CA GLN A 158 56.38 -10.54 -14.34
C GLN A 158 56.56 -9.15 -13.71
N ARG A 159 55.52 -8.30 -13.68
CA ARG A 159 55.55 -7.01 -12.99
C ARG A 159 55.09 -7.10 -11.52
N SER A 160 54.32 -8.11 -11.13
CA SER A 160 53.85 -8.28 -9.75
C SER A 160 54.83 -9.05 -8.85
N ASP A 161 55.69 -9.91 -9.42
CA ASP A 161 56.65 -10.73 -8.65
C ASP A 161 57.92 -9.96 -8.20
N GLY A 162 57.99 -8.65 -8.45
CA GLY A 162 59.13 -7.79 -8.07
C GLY A 162 59.05 -7.11 -6.70
N ALA A 163 58.00 -7.36 -5.90
CA ALA A 163 57.82 -6.73 -4.59
C ALA A 163 57.87 -7.78 -3.46
N THR A 164 59.08 -8.18 -3.07
CA THR A 164 59.35 -9.00 -1.87
C THR A 164 59.78 -8.13 -0.69
N ALA A 165 58.90 -8.02 0.32
CA ALA A 165 59.16 -7.85 1.76
C ALA A 165 57.77 -7.82 2.42
N ASP A 166 57.39 -8.58 3.45
CA ASP A 166 58.10 -9.28 4.51
C ASP A 166 57.12 -10.32 5.09
N ALA A 167 57.63 -11.47 5.55
CA ALA A 167 56.85 -12.60 6.04
C ALA A 167 56.93 -12.70 7.57
N GLY A 168 55.77 -12.64 8.25
CA GLY A 168 55.62 -13.02 9.66
C GLY A 168 54.87 -14.36 9.81
N PRO A 169 55.26 -15.25 10.75
CA PRO A 169 54.91 -16.67 10.70
C PRO A 169 53.60 -17.05 11.42
N MET A 170 53.18 -18.28 11.06
CA MET A 170 51.97 -19.03 11.39
C MET A 170 51.57 -19.17 12.86
N ALA A 171 50.27 -19.39 13.09
CA ALA A 171 49.78 -20.31 14.12
C ALA A 171 48.62 -21.16 13.56
N ALA A 172 48.71 -22.47 13.75
CA ALA A 172 47.78 -23.48 13.25
C ALA A 172 46.97 -24.13 14.40
N SER A 173 45.66 -24.32 14.17
CA SER A 173 44.78 -25.45 14.57
C SER A 173 44.51 -25.74 16.08
N PRO A 174 43.40 -26.42 16.49
CA PRO A 174 42.68 -27.48 15.75
C PRO A 174 41.14 -27.59 15.84
N VAL A 175 40.58 -28.29 14.84
CA VAL A 175 39.57 -29.38 14.85
C VAL A 175 38.52 -29.47 15.97
N GLY A 176 37.24 -29.49 15.57
CA GLY A 176 36.12 -30.11 16.28
C GLY A 176 35.00 -30.50 15.30
N SER A 177 34.77 -31.82 15.15
CA SER A 177 33.88 -32.48 14.17
C SER A 177 32.38 -32.50 14.58
N PRO A 178 31.45 -32.98 13.71
CA PRO A 178 30.01 -32.66 13.71
C PRO A 178 29.11 -33.67 14.45
N ALA A 179 27.88 -33.25 14.78
CA ALA A 179 26.75 -34.13 15.12
C ALA A 179 25.49 -33.59 14.40
N ALA A 180 24.99 -34.25 13.36
CA ALA A 180 24.10 -35.41 13.39
C ALA A 180 22.64 -35.06 13.77
N GLY A 181 21.85 -34.83 12.71
CA GLY A 181 20.46 -35.22 12.45
C GLY A 181 19.43 -35.34 13.58
N LYS A 182 18.26 -34.74 13.35
CA LYS A 182 17.02 -35.49 13.06
C LYS A 182 15.94 -34.59 12.41
N PRO A 183 15.10 -35.14 11.52
CA PRO A 183 13.98 -34.47 10.89
C PRO A 183 12.77 -34.46 11.83
N VAL A 184 11.88 -33.47 11.69
CA VAL A 184 10.54 -33.54 12.28
C VAL A 184 9.55 -33.62 11.14
N ASP A 185 8.84 -34.75 11.17
CA ASP A 185 7.79 -35.20 10.28
C ASP A 185 6.62 -34.23 10.12
N GLU A 186 6.02 -34.37 8.95
CA GLU A 186 4.65 -34.01 8.61
C GLU A 186 3.65 -34.52 9.66
N GLN A 187 2.73 -33.65 10.09
CA GLN A 187 1.39 -34.08 10.46
C GLN A 187 0.38 -33.35 9.59
N ASP A 188 -0.06 -34.11 8.59
CA ASP A 188 -1.38 -34.06 7.98
C ASP A 188 -2.47 -34.07 9.06
N VAL A 189 -3.34 -33.07 9.02
CA VAL A 189 -4.74 -33.20 9.47
C VAL A 189 -5.61 -32.38 8.53
N SER A 190 -5.96 -33.04 7.43
CA SER A 190 -7.27 -32.97 6.80
C SER A 190 -8.36 -32.44 7.74
N SER A 191 -8.91 -31.27 7.41
CA SER A 191 -10.23 -30.82 7.84
C SER A 191 -11.01 -30.39 6.59
N GLU A 192 -11.51 -31.42 5.91
CA GLU A 192 -12.57 -31.35 4.93
C GLU A 192 -13.88 -30.91 5.61
N THR A 193 -14.45 -29.74 5.27
CA THR A 193 -15.91 -29.55 5.27
C THR A 193 -16.40 -28.29 4.53
N ARG A 194 -16.84 -28.55 3.30
CA ARG A 194 -18.01 -28.02 2.55
C ARG A 194 -18.06 -26.57 2.00
N PRO A 195 -18.43 -26.44 0.71
CA PRO A 195 -18.89 -25.19 0.11
C PRO A 195 -20.38 -24.96 0.44
N TYR A 196 -20.73 -23.76 0.90
CA TYR A 196 -22.11 -23.24 0.92
C TYR A 196 -22.21 -22.26 -0.25
N SER A 197 -22.86 -22.64 -1.36
CA SER A 197 -24.31 -22.65 -1.60
C SER A 197 -24.71 -21.42 -2.43
N GLU A 198 -24.90 -21.69 -3.71
CA GLU A 198 -26.01 -21.19 -4.55
C GLU A 198 -27.06 -20.37 -3.79
N VAL A 199 -27.20 -19.10 -4.14
CA VAL A 199 -28.40 -18.31 -3.85
C VAL A 199 -29.13 -18.15 -5.17
N ASP A 200 -30.21 -18.91 -5.33
CA ASP A 200 -31.27 -18.67 -6.30
C ASP A 200 -31.83 -17.25 -6.10
N VAL A 201 -31.77 -16.43 -7.15
CA VAL A 201 -32.48 -15.15 -7.21
C VAL A 201 -33.74 -15.38 -8.04
N PRO A 202 -34.95 -15.26 -7.46
CA PRO A 202 -36.18 -15.28 -8.23
C PRO A 202 -36.29 -13.99 -9.05
N ALA A 203 -36.76 -14.15 -10.30
CA ALA A 203 -37.12 -13.04 -11.16
C ALA A 203 -38.46 -12.43 -10.69
N ASP A 204 -38.47 -11.11 -10.54
CA ASP A 204 -39.66 -10.26 -10.64
C ASP A 204 -39.38 -9.20 -11.73
#